data_AF-A0A1S1GU96-F1
#
_entry.id   AF-A0A1S1GU96-F1
#
_cell.length_a   1.000
_cell.length_b   1.000
_cell.length_c   1.000
_cell.angle_alpha   90.00
_cell.angle_beta   90.00
_cell.angle_gamma   90.00
#
_symmetry.space_group_name_H-M   'P 1'
#
loop_
_entity.id
_entity.type
_entity.pdbx_description
1 polymer ?
#
loop_
_entity_poly.entity_id
_entity_poly.type
_entity_poly.pdbx_seq_one_letter_code
_entity_poly.pdbx_strand_id
1 'polypeptide(L)'
;MKTIKMVADELGVTKQTIVNNAKSLNISFEKENGINYIDDNDCLKIIEKITKKESTTQNKGSVKKELFDENTAKVEKNIYNNSNSSETLKTKVNELEKQIEIFETRAKNDEKYIENLTKQLDQQNSNVNTLNKLLENQQILALESNKKIQKLESQLEEERQLNYSFDTATNNRQNINPQEA
;
A
#
# COMPACT_ATOMS: atom_id res chain seq x y z
N MET A 1 2.89 15.09 12.08
CA MET A 1 1.84 15.58 11.16
C MET A 1 1.07 14.41 10.60
N LYS A 2 -0.26 14.47 10.61
CA LYS A 2 -1.15 13.44 10.03
C LYS A 2 -2.00 14.01 8.92
N THR A 3 -2.38 13.19 7.94
CA THR A 3 -3.34 13.60 6.91
C THR A 3 -4.76 13.57 7.45
N ILE A 4 -5.65 14.42 6.89
CA ILE A 4 -7.09 14.38 7.22
C ILE A 4 -7.67 12.96 7.03
N LYS A 5 -7.20 12.23 6.01
CA LYS A 5 -7.63 10.86 5.74
C LYS A 5 -7.26 9.92 6.88
N MET A 6 -6.00 9.95 7.32
CA MET A 6 -5.53 9.08 8.41
C MET A 6 -6.31 9.31 9.71
N VAL A 7 -6.54 10.57 10.10
CA VAL A 7 -7.29 10.90 11.33
C VAL A 7 -8.76 10.47 11.22
N ALA A 8 -9.36 10.61 10.03
CA ALA A 8 -10.72 10.16 9.78
C ALA A 8 -10.86 8.64 9.88
N ASP A 9 -9.94 7.90 9.27
CA ASP A 9 -9.91 6.44 9.28
C ASP A 9 -9.65 5.90 10.70
N GLU A 10 -8.75 6.52 11.48
CA GLU A 10 -8.47 6.16 12.89
C GLU A 10 -9.69 6.33 13.81
N LEU A 11 -10.49 7.38 13.58
CA LEU A 11 -11.68 7.67 14.40
C LEU A 11 -12.97 7.05 13.86
N GLY A 12 -12.93 6.37 12.71
CA GLY A 12 -14.13 5.84 12.06
C GLY A 12 -15.13 6.92 11.64
N VAL A 13 -14.67 8.14 11.35
CA VAL A 13 -15.52 9.28 10.95
C VAL A 13 -15.24 9.72 9.52
N THR A 14 -16.13 10.50 8.93
CA THR A 14 -15.86 11.07 7.60
C THR A 14 -14.77 12.14 7.65
N LYS A 15 -14.02 12.32 6.55
CA LYS A 15 -13.06 13.43 6.39
C LYS A 15 -13.72 14.79 6.65
N GLN A 16 -14.99 14.94 6.28
CA GLN A 16 -15.75 16.17 6.50
C GLN A 16 -15.98 16.45 8.00
N THR A 17 -16.15 15.42 8.82
CA THR A 17 -16.26 15.55 10.28
C THR A 17 -14.98 16.14 10.87
N ILE A 18 -13.81 15.70 10.40
CA ILE A 18 -12.52 16.26 10.80
C ILE A 18 -12.44 17.74 10.38
N VAL A 19 -12.78 18.05 9.14
CA VAL A 19 -12.78 19.43 8.61
C VAL A 19 -13.69 20.37 9.40
N ASN A 20 -14.90 19.93 9.74
CA ASN A 20 -15.85 20.75 10.48
C ASN A 20 -15.38 21.03 11.92
N ASN A 21 -14.81 20.01 12.59
CA ASN A 21 -14.28 20.19 13.94
C ASN A 21 -13.03 21.08 13.95
N ALA A 22 -12.13 20.91 12.98
CA ALA A 22 -10.97 21.80 12.80
C ALA A 22 -11.39 23.26 12.62
N LYS A 23 -12.35 23.53 11.71
CA LYS A 23 -12.92 24.88 11.51
C LYS A 23 -13.46 25.48 12.81
N SER A 24 -14.20 24.67 13.58
CA SER A 24 -14.77 25.12 14.86
C SER A 24 -13.75 25.33 15.98
N LEU A 25 -12.52 24.84 15.80
CA LEU A 25 -11.38 25.03 16.71
C LEU A 25 -10.38 26.06 16.16
N ASN A 26 -10.69 26.70 15.02
CA ASN A 26 -9.81 27.62 14.32
C ASN A 26 -8.43 27.01 13.96
N ILE A 27 -8.43 25.72 13.61
CA ILE A 27 -7.23 24.98 13.20
C ILE A 27 -7.09 25.07 11.68
N SER A 28 -5.92 25.49 11.21
CA SER A 28 -5.55 25.52 9.79
C SER A 28 -4.91 24.21 9.34
N PHE A 29 -4.96 23.95 8.03
CA PHE A 29 -4.31 22.79 7.43
C PHE A 29 -3.10 23.24 6.62
N GLU A 30 -2.01 22.48 6.72
CA GLU A 30 -0.87 22.62 5.83
C GLU A 30 -1.11 21.81 4.56
N LYS A 31 -0.88 22.42 3.40
CA LYS A 31 -1.13 21.79 2.11
C LYS A 31 0.19 21.48 1.43
N GLU A 32 0.47 20.19 1.26
CA GLU A 32 1.64 19.70 0.54
C GLU A 32 1.19 18.72 -0.54
N ASN A 33 1.61 18.94 -1.79
CA ASN A 33 1.26 18.09 -2.94
C ASN A 33 -0.24 17.81 -3.12
N GLY A 34 -1.10 18.78 -2.76
CA GLY A 34 -2.56 18.62 -2.85
C GLY A 34 -3.20 17.86 -1.69
N ILE A 35 -2.41 17.42 -0.71
CA ILE A 35 -2.87 16.70 0.48
C ILE A 35 -2.84 17.67 1.68
N ASN A 36 -3.90 17.65 2.48
CA ASN A 36 -4.02 18.47 3.69
C ASN A 36 -3.52 17.68 4.91
N TYR A 37 -2.59 18.30 5.64
CA TYR A 37 -1.99 17.81 6.86
C TYR A 37 -2.43 18.64 8.06
N ILE A 38 -2.44 17.99 9.21
CA ILE A 38 -2.75 18.55 10.52
C ILE A 38 -1.54 18.29 11.41
N ASP A 39 -1.13 19.31 12.17
CA ASP A 39 -0.12 19.15 13.21
C ASP A 39 -0.60 18.15 14.29
N ASP A 40 0.34 17.48 14.95
CA ASP A 40 -0.01 16.43 15.91
C ASP A 40 -0.71 16.99 17.15
N ASN A 41 -0.36 18.21 17.60
CA ASN A 41 -1.04 18.88 18.72
C ASN A 41 -2.50 19.26 18.36
N ASP A 42 -2.70 19.73 17.13
CA ASP A 42 -4.02 20.10 16.65
C ASP A 42 -4.89 18.87 16.33
N CYS A 43 -4.29 17.76 15.90
CA CYS A 43 -4.96 16.46 15.82
C CYS A 43 -5.57 16.05 17.17
N LEU A 44 -4.79 16.16 18.26
CA LEU A 44 -5.25 15.76 19.60
C LEU A 44 -6.48 16.56 20.05
N LYS A 45 -6.49 17.88 19.81
CA LYS A 45 -7.64 18.73 20.14
C LYS A 45 -8.90 18.32 19.37
N ILE A 46 -8.75 17.95 18.10
CA ILE A 46 -9.87 17.48 17.26
C ILE A 46 -10.39 16.14 17.77
N ILE A 47 -9.49 15.19 18.08
CA ILE A 47 -9.83 13.86 18.62
C ILE A 47 -10.58 14.01 19.94
N GLU A 48 -10.06 14.82 20.87
CA GLU A 48 -10.67 15.04 22.19
C GLU A 48 -12.08 15.63 22.07
N LYS A 49 -12.30 16.55 21.12
CA LYS A 49 -13.62 17.15 20.88
C LYS A 49 -14.62 16.14 20.32
N ILE A 50 -14.19 15.26 19.44
CA ILE A 50 -15.04 14.23 18.83
C ILE A 50 -15.44 13.19 19.89
N THR A 51 -14.48 12.70 20.67
CA THR A 51 -14.72 11.67 21.70
C THR A 51 -15.52 12.20 22.90
N LYS A 52 -15.30 13.44 23.34
CA LYS A 52 -16.13 14.07 24.41
C LYS A 52 -17.58 14.34 23.98
N LYS A 53 -17.83 14.63 22.70
CA LYS A 53 -19.21 14.74 22.19
C LYS A 53 -19.92 13.40 22.25
N GLU A 54 -19.23 12.31 21.92
CA GLU A 54 -19.79 10.97 21.95
C GLU A 54 -20.19 10.57 23.39
N SER A 55 -19.35 10.85 24.39
CA SER A 55 -19.66 10.57 25.81
C SER A 55 -20.76 11.45 26.43
N THR A 56 -20.92 12.70 25.96
CA THR A 56 -21.96 13.61 26.46
C THR A 56 -23.33 13.32 25.84
N THR A 57 -23.36 12.80 24.59
CA THR A 57 -24.62 12.46 23.92
C THR A 57 -25.23 11.19 24.51
N GLN A 58 -24.43 10.30 25.09
CA GLN A 58 -24.92 9.11 25.82
C GLN A 58 -25.33 9.38 27.28
N ASN A 59 -24.81 10.43 27.94
CA ASN A 59 -25.05 10.71 29.36
C ASN A 59 -26.11 11.78 29.66
N LYS A 60 -26.86 12.26 28.66
CA LYS A 60 -27.92 13.29 28.83
C LYS A 60 -29.26 12.76 29.37
N GLY A 61 -29.30 11.55 29.93
CA GLY A 61 -30.52 10.91 30.45
C GLY A 61 -30.84 11.14 31.93
N SER A 62 -29.92 11.67 32.76
CA SER A 62 -30.15 11.63 34.21
C SER A 62 -29.33 12.64 35.00
N VAL A 63 -29.85 13.86 35.14
CA VAL A 63 -29.46 14.74 36.26
C VAL A 63 -30.71 15.43 36.81
N LYS A 64 -31.30 14.85 37.85
CA LYS A 64 -32.10 15.60 38.83
C LYS A 64 -31.29 15.74 40.11
N LYS A 65 -31.28 16.98 40.57
CA LYS A 65 -30.54 17.58 41.67
C LYS A 65 -31.44 17.56 42.89
N GLU A 66 -30.99 17.06 44.04
CA GLU A 66 -31.60 17.40 45.33
C GLU A 66 -30.61 17.18 46.48
N LEU A 67 -30.34 18.27 47.20
CA LEU A 67 -29.76 18.30 48.54
C LEU A 67 -30.79 17.75 49.54
N PHE A 68 -30.39 17.00 50.56
CA PHE A 68 -30.69 17.26 51.99
C PHE A 68 -30.08 16.17 52.91
N ASP A 69 -30.00 16.55 54.17
CA ASP A 69 -29.06 16.18 55.23
C ASP A 69 -29.11 14.77 55.85
N GLU A 70 -27.93 14.43 56.39
CA GLU A 70 -27.60 13.79 57.67
C GLU A 70 -28.15 12.40 58.07
N ASN A 71 -27.19 11.45 58.07
CA ASN A 71 -26.79 10.67 59.24
C ASN A 71 -27.81 9.75 59.94
N THR A 72 -28.37 8.76 59.25
CA THR A 72 -28.73 7.48 59.93
C THR A 72 -28.74 6.22 59.05
N ALA A 73 -28.24 6.27 57.79
CA ALA A 73 -28.42 5.18 56.81
C ALA A 73 -27.12 4.47 56.37
N LYS A 74 -26.09 4.41 57.22
CA LYS A 74 -24.76 3.86 56.83
C LYS A 74 -24.64 2.34 56.88
N VAL A 75 -25.62 1.61 57.42
CA VAL A 75 -25.50 0.14 57.59
C VAL A 75 -26.42 -0.66 56.64
N GLU A 76 -27.57 -0.13 56.22
CA GLU A 76 -28.48 -0.87 55.32
C GLU A 76 -28.23 -0.63 53.81
N LYS A 77 -27.41 0.36 53.43
CA LYS A 77 -27.14 0.67 52.02
C LYS A 77 -26.15 -0.26 51.31
N ASN A 78 -25.53 -1.21 52.00
CA ASN A 78 -24.56 -2.13 51.38
C ASN A 78 -25.17 -3.41 50.81
N ILE A 79 -26.46 -3.69 51.05
CA ILE A 79 -27.12 -4.89 50.51
C ILE A 79 -27.82 -4.59 49.17
N TYR A 80 -28.27 -3.35 48.94
CA TYR A 80 -29.01 -2.99 47.72
C TYR A 80 -28.13 -2.62 46.51
N ASN A 81 -26.82 -2.44 46.70
CA ASN A 81 -25.89 -2.14 45.59
C ASN A 81 -25.34 -3.40 44.88
N ASN A 82 -25.51 -4.59 45.47
CA ASN A 82 -25.04 -5.83 44.85
C ASN A 82 -26.01 -6.36 43.79
N SER A 83 -27.32 -6.12 43.94
CA SER A 83 -28.34 -6.60 43.00
C SER A 83 -28.26 -5.95 41.61
N ASN A 84 -27.90 -4.66 41.53
CA ASN A 84 -27.72 -3.95 40.25
C ASN A 84 -26.39 -4.28 39.55
N SER A 85 -25.44 -4.93 40.25
CA SER A 85 -24.14 -5.30 39.67
C SER A 85 -24.27 -6.47 38.69
N SER A 86 -25.13 -7.45 38.98
CA SER A 86 -25.31 -8.65 38.15
C SER A 86 -25.90 -8.32 36.79
N GLU A 87 -26.94 -7.47 36.75
CA GLU A 87 -27.60 -7.08 35.51
C GLU A 87 -26.69 -6.18 34.66
N THR A 88 -25.92 -5.29 35.30
CA THR A 88 -24.88 -4.47 34.64
C THR A 88 -23.72 -5.31 34.11
N LEU A 89 -23.34 -6.39 34.80
CA LEU A 89 -22.32 -7.33 34.31
C LEU A 89 -22.85 -8.12 33.11
N LYS A 90 -24.10 -8.55 33.15
CA LYS A 90 -24.74 -9.29 32.04
C LYS A 90 -24.84 -8.45 30.77
N THR A 91 -25.17 -7.16 30.89
CA THR A 91 -25.18 -6.25 29.72
C THR A 91 -23.78 -6.02 29.16
N LYS A 92 -22.76 -5.87 30.02
CA LYS A 92 -21.36 -5.77 29.57
C LYS A 92 -20.87 -7.03 28.88
N VAL A 93 -21.23 -8.22 29.37
CA VAL A 93 -20.88 -9.50 28.71
C VAL A 93 -21.50 -9.55 27.32
N ASN A 94 -22.79 -9.24 27.17
CA ASN A 94 -23.45 -9.22 25.86
C ASN A 94 -22.83 -8.18 24.90
N GLU A 95 -22.38 -7.03 25.41
CA GLU A 95 -21.69 -6.02 24.59
C GLU A 95 -20.32 -6.51 24.12
N LEU A 96 -19.55 -7.16 25.00
CA LEU A 96 -18.27 -7.77 24.66
C LEU A 96 -18.45 -8.90 23.63
N GLU A 97 -19.47 -9.73 23.76
CA GLU A 97 -19.79 -10.79 22.78
C GLU A 97 -20.05 -10.20 21.39
N LYS A 98 -20.83 -9.10 21.30
CA LYS A 98 -21.04 -8.39 20.03
C LYS A 98 -19.76 -7.80 19.46
N GLN A 99 -18.89 -7.24 20.31
CA GLN A 99 -17.59 -6.73 19.87
C GLN A 99 -16.72 -7.85 19.30
N ILE A 100 -16.70 -9.02 19.96
CA ILE A 100 -15.96 -10.20 19.48
C ILE A 100 -16.48 -10.62 18.09
N GLU A 101 -17.80 -10.71 17.90
CA GLU A 101 -18.38 -11.06 16.60
C GLU A 101 -17.98 -10.06 15.48
N ILE A 102 -17.98 -8.75 15.79
CA ILE A 102 -17.52 -7.72 14.85
C ILE A 102 -16.03 -7.89 14.51
N PHE A 103 -15.19 -8.20 15.49
CA PHE A 103 -13.77 -8.45 15.24
C PHE A 103 -13.54 -9.71 14.43
N GLU A 104 -14.27 -10.80 14.69
CA GLU A 104 -14.16 -12.03 13.91
C GLU A 104 -14.57 -11.83 12.45
N THR A 105 -15.67 -11.11 12.20
CA THR A 105 -16.11 -10.81 10.84
C THR A 105 -15.12 -9.91 10.11
N ARG A 106 -14.55 -8.91 10.80
CA ARG A 106 -13.47 -8.08 10.24
C ARG A 106 -12.23 -8.90 9.90
N ALA A 107 -11.77 -9.75 10.82
CA ALA A 107 -10.59 -10.58 10.62
C ALA A 107 -10.74 -11.51 9.40
N LYS A 108 -11.91 -12.15 9.24
CA LYS A 108 -12.21 -12.98 8.06
C LYS A 108 -12.18 -12.19 6.74
N ASN A 109 -12.69 -10.95 6.76
CA ASN A 109 -12.66 -10.09 5.58
C ASN A 109 -11.24 -9.64 5.23
N ASP A 110 -10.45 -9.29 6.25
CA ASP A 110 -9.04 -8.89 6.07
C ASP A 110 -8.20 -10.08 5.57
N GLU A 111 -8.43 -11.29 6.10
CA GLU A 111 -7.79 -12.52 5.63
C GLU A 111 -8.06 -12.77 4.15
N LYS A 112 -9.32 -12.66 3.71
CA LYS A 112 -9.71 -12.79 2.29
C LYS A 112 -9.06 -11.72 1.42
N TYR A 113 -8.95 -10.49 1.91
CA TYR A 113 -8.30 -9.39 1.19
C TYR A 113 -6.79 -9.64 1.04
N ILE A 114 -6.12 -10.07 2.10
CA ILE A 114 -4.71 -10.46 2.08
C ILE A 114 -4.48 -11.62 1.11
N GLU A 115 -5.31 -12.66 1.15
CA GLU A 115 -5.21 -13.81 0.24
C GLU A 115 -5.30 -13.36 -1.24
N ASN A 116 -6.20 -12.42 -1.54
CA ASN A 116 -6.33 -11.87 -2.88
C ASN A 116 -5.08 -11.10 -3.33
N LEU A 117 -4.53 -10.26 -2.45
CA LEU A 117 -3.29 -9.52 -2.73
C LEU A 117 -2.10 -10.46 -2.93
N THR A 118 -1.98 -11.51 -2.12
CA THR A 118 -0.94 -12.54 -2.27
C THR A 118 -1.03 -13.22 -3.63
N LYS A 119 -2.24 -13.61 -4.06
CA LYS A 119 -2.45 -14.20 -5.40
C LYS A 119 -2.06 -13.24 -6.53
N GLN A 120 -2.35 -11.95 -6.41
CA GLN A 120 -1.93 -10.95 -7.40
C GLN A 120 -0.40 -10.80 -7.45
N LEU A 121 0.25 -10.79 -6.29
CA LEU A 121 1.71 -10.69 -6.19
C LEU A 121 2.40 -11.91 -6.80
N ASP A 122 1.90 -13.12 -6.52
CA ASP A 122 2.41 -14.36 -7.10
C ASP A 122 2.29 -14.37 -8.63
N GLN A 123 1.16 -13.89 -9.15
CA GLN A 123 0.97 -13.75 -10.60
C GLN A 123 1.95 -12.74 -11.20
N GLN A 124 2.15 -11.59 -10.57
CA GLN A 124 3.12 -10.59 -11.03
C GLN A 124 4.54 -11.15 -11.03
N ASN A 125 4.95 -11.86 -9.98
CA ASN A 125 6.25 -12.51 -9.90
C ASN A 125 6.44 -13.56 -11.00
N SER A 126 5.41 -14.37 -11.28
CA SER A 126 5.43 -15.34 -12.40
C SER A 126 5.62 -14.65 -13.76
N ASN A 127 4.93 -13.53 -13.98
CA ASN A 127 5.06 -12.74 -15.21
C ASN A 127 6.47 -12.16 -15.36
N VAL A 128 7.04 -11.60 -14.29
CA VAL A 128 8.42 -11.06 -14.28
C VAL A 128 9.42 -12.16 -14.59
N ASN A 129 9.29 -13.34 -13.98
CA ASN A 129 10.17 -14.48 -14.25
C ASN A 129 10.08 -14.94 -15.71
N THR A 130 8.89 -14.95 -16.29
CA THR A 130 8.69 -15.30 -17.70
C THR A 130 9.34 -14.28 -18.62
N LEU A 131 9.16 -12.98 -18.34
CA LEU A 131 9.78 -11.90 -19.11
C LEU A 131 11.31 -11.95 -19.03
N ASN A 132 11.87 -12.22 -17.84
CA ASN A 132 13.31 -12.33 -17.66
C ASN A 132 13.90 -13.48 -18.48
N LYS A 133 13.27 -14.66 -18.50
CA LYS A 133 13.70 -15.79 -19.34
C LYS A 133 13.64 -15.45 -20.83
N LEU A 134 12.59 -14.75 -21.26
CA LEU A 134 12.47 -14.32 -22.66
C LEU A 134 13.58 -13.33 -23.02
N LEU A 135 13.88 -12.37 -22.15
CA LEU A 135 14.95 -11.40 -22.35
C LEU A 135 16.32 -12.08 -22.40
N GLU A 136 16.59 -13.02 -21.49
CA GLU A 136 17.82 -13.81 -21.49
C GLU A 136 17.98 -14.59 -22.80
N ASN A 137 16.92 -15.27 -23.27
CA ASN A 137 16.94 -15.98 -24.55
C ASN A 137 17.21 -15.04 -25.73
N GLN A 138 16.60 -13.85 -25.75
CA GLN A 138 16.85 -12.86 -26.81
C GLN A 138 18.30 -12.36 -26.79
N GLN A 139 18.89 -12.16 -25.61
CA GLN A 139 20.29 -11.76 -25.48
C GLN A 139 21.24 -12.85 -25.98
N ILE A 140 20.99 -14.12 -25.63
CA ILE A 140 21.77 -15.26 -26.11
C ILE A 140 21.70 -15.34 -27.64
N LEU A 141 20.50 -15.28 -28.21
CA LEU A 141 20.31 -15.34 -29.66
C LEU A 141 20.99 -14.17 -30.39
N ALA A 142 20.93 -12.96 -29.84
CA ALA A 142 21.62 -11.80 -30.41
C ALA A 142 23.15 -11.98 -30.40
N LEU A 143 23.71 -12.49 -29.30
CA LEU A 143 25.14 -12.78 -29.20
C LEU A 143 25.58 -13.86 -30.19
N GLU A 144 24.81 -14.95 -30.31
CA GLU A 144 25.09 -16.02 -31.27
C GLU A 144 24.97 -15.54 -32.73
N SER A 145 23.95 -14.76 -33.05
CA SER A 145 23.76 -14.16 -34.36
C SER A 145 24.92 -13.23 -34.72
N ASN A 146 25.33 -12.36 -33.80
CA ASN A 146 26.45 -11.44 -34.02
C ASN A 146 27.77 -12.20 -34.26
N LYS A 147 28.03 -13.28 -33.51
CA LYS A 147 29.20 -14.15 -33.76
C LYS A 147 29.14 -14.79 -35.15
N LYS A 148 27.97 -15.23 -35.60
CA LYS A 148 27.78 -15.81 -36.93
C LYS A 148 27.99 -14.78 -38.04
N ILE A 149 27.47 -13.57 -37.85
CA ILE A 149 27.65 -12.43 -38.78
C ILE A 149 29.15 -12.12 -38.91
N GLN A 150 29.88 -11.95 -37.82
CA GLN A 150 31.32 -11.69 -37.84
C GLN A 150 32.11 -12.76 -38.63
N LYS A 151 31.73 -14.03 -38.47
CA LYS A 151 32.36 -15.14 -39.21
C LYS A 151 32.09 -15.04 -40.72
N LEU A 152 30.84 -14.76 -41.10
CA LEU A 152 30.44 -14.60 -42.50
C LEU A 152 31.10 -13.37 -43.14
N GLU A 153 31.18 -12.25 -42.41
CA GLU A 153 31.87 -11.03 -42.86
C GLU A 153 33.35 -11.30 -43.11
N SER A 154 34.01 -12.02 -42.21
CA SER A 154 35.42 -12.42 -42.37
C SER A 154 35.62 -13.30 -43.61
N GLN A 155 34.74 -14.28 -43.83
CA GLN A 155 34.79 -15.16 -45.00
C GLN A 155 34.56 -14.40 -46.30
N LEU A 156 33.58 -13.49 -46.33
CA LEU A 156 33.28 -12.66 -47.49
C LEU A 156 34.45 -11.74 -47.84
N GLU A 157 35.12 -11.19 -46.83
CA GLU A 157 36.30 -10.37 -47.06
C GLU A 157 37.47 -11.19 -47.61
N GLU A 158 37.71 -12.40 -47.09
CA GLU A 158 38.72 -13.33 -47.63
C GLU A 158 38.45 -13.69 -49.10
N GLU A 159 37.20 -14.01 -49.46
CA GLU A 159 36.82 -14.29 -50.85
C GLU A 159 37.03 -13.08 -51.78
N ARG A 160 36.73 -11.86 -51.31
CA ARG A 160 37.00 -10.63 -52.06
C ARG A 160 38.49 -10.42 -52.32
N GLN A 161 39.33 -10.63 -51.31
CA GLN A 161 40.78 -10.51 -51.45
C GLN A 161 41.36 -11.56 -52.40
N LEU A 162 40.86 -12.81 -52.34
CA LEU A 162 41.27 -13.88 -53.25
C LEU A 162 40.87 -13.58 -54.71
N ASN A 163 39.63 -13.15 -54.95
CA ASN A 163 39.17 -12.80 -56.31
C ASN A 163 39.96 -11.61 -56.88
N TYR A 164 40.25 -10.58 -56.08
CA TYR A 164 41.10 -9.46 -56.50
C TYR A 164 42.52 -9.91 -56.88
N SER A 165 43.11 -10.84 -56.11
CA SER A 165 44.42 -11.43 -56.44
C SER A 165 44.38 -12.29 -57.72
N PHE A 166 43.27 -12.96 -57.99
CA PHE A 166 43.12 -13.78 -59.19
C PHE A 166 42.98 -12.91 -60.44
N ASP A 167 42.19 -11.84 -60.37
CA ASP A 167 41.98 -10.88 -61.46
C ASP A 167 43.27 -10.12 -61.81
N THR A 168 44.09 -9.76 -60.82
CA THR A 168 45.40 -9.14 -61.09
C THR A 168 46.38 -10.13 -61.73
N ALA A 169 46.39 -11.39 -61.32
CA ALA A 169 47.25 -12.42 -61.90
C ALA A 169 46.86 -12.80 -63.34
N THR A 170 45.56 -12.87 -63.64
CA THR A 170 45.06 -13.13 -65.01
C THR A 170 45.32 -11.96 -65.94
N ASN A 171 45.08 -10.72 -65.49
CA ASN A 171 45.41 -9.51 -66.26
C ASN A 171 46.92 -9.41 -66.54
N ASN A 172 47.78 -9.75 -65.58
CA ASN A 172 49.24 -9.76 -65.80
C ASN A 172 49.69 -10.83 -66.80
N ARG A 173 49.02 -12.00 -66.87
CA ARG A 173 49.33 -13.03 -67.89
C ARG A 173 48.81 -12.69 -69.28
N GLN A 174 47.66 -12.02 -69.38
CA GLN A 174 47.10 -11.59 -70.67
C GLN A 174 47.86 -10.40 -71.27
N ASN A 175 48.57 -9.62 -70.45
CA ASN A 175 49.38 -8.48 -70.90
C ASN A 175 50.85 -8.84 -71.20
N ILE A 176 51.19 -10.14 -71.25
CA ILE A 176 52.49 -10.60 -71.75
C ILE A 176 52.42 -10.58 -73.27
N ASN A 177 52.94 -9.51 -73.86
CA ASN A 177 53.11 -9.38 -75.30
C ASN A 177 54.01 -10.54 -75.79
N PRO A 178 53.63 -11.34 -76.82
CA PRO A 178 54.39 -12.50 -77.29
C PRO A 178 55.61 -12.10 -78.16
N GLN A 179 56.32 -11.05 -77.76
CA GLN A 179 57.34 -10.41 -78.56
C GLN A 179 58.70 -10.48 -77.87
N GLU A 180 59.13 -11.70 -77.58
CA GLU A 180 60.54 -12.06 -77.45
C GLU A 180 60.67 -13.54 -77.82
N ALA A 181 61.30 -13.76 -78.98
CA ALA A 181 61.72 -15.04 -79.53
C ALA A 181 63.12 -15.40 -79.03
#